data_AF-X6L8D4-F1
#
_entry.id   AF-X6L8D4-F1
#
_cell.length_a   1.000
_cell.length_b   1.000
_cell.length_c   1.000
_cell.angle_alpha   90.00
_cell.angle_beta   90.00
_cell.angle_gamma   90.00
#
_symmetry.space_group_name_H-M   'P 1'
#
loop_
_entity.id
_entity.type
_entity.pdbx_description
1 polymer ?
#
loop_
_entity_poly.entity_id
_entity_poly.type
_entity_poly.pdbx_seq_one_letter_code
_entity_poly.pdbx_strand_id
1 'polypeptide(L)'
;MITTLKRAGLRQGKPNKRPIWNLIPCVLIRRLRQPNTHQVRLNEQHQRDQYKKKLKGQQGALLKTTSSPESRHERSLIQKMESDKEIIQYLKESSSQDTSLYAAAVKKCSELKCPNSIIRIIQIVQNKHIHPDIIFYNMLLHHLCIWDKFDLQKHYFQQWFEEQQDQTNYQLL
;
A
#
# COMPACT_ATOMS: atom_id res chain seq x y z
N MET A 1 60.84 -69.57 70.48
CA MET A 1 59.35 -69.67 70.45
C MET A 1 58.84 -68.67 69.42
N ILE A 2 58.42 -69.09 68.21
CA ILE A 2 57.04 -69.51 67.85
C ILE A 2 56.04 -68.35 68.08
N THR A 3 55.22 -67.82 67.17
CA THR A 3 54.95 -67.94 65.72
C THR A 3 53.91 -66.85 65.34
N THR A 4 53.95 -66.36 64.09
CA THR A 4 52.84 -66.00 63.15
C THR A 4 51.62 -65.16 63.60
N LEU A 5 51.27 -64.02 62.98
CA LEU A 5 50.77 -63.73 61.60
C LEU A 5 49.23 -63.81 61.41
N LYS A 6 48.68 -62.76 60.74
CA LYS A 6 47.39 -62.63 60.00
C LYS A 6 46.12 -62.41 60.85
N ARG A 7 45.04 -61.74 60.40
CA ARG A 7 44.70 -60.78 59.31
C ARG A 7 43.18 -60.59 59.39
N ALA A 8 42.68 -59.36 59.40
CA ALA A 8 41.38 -58.89 58.86
C ALA A 8 41.20 -57.45 59.41
N GLY A 9 40.82 -56.41 58.67
CA GLY A 9 40.05 -56.33 57.44
C GLY A 9 38.94 -55.30 57.66
N LEU A 10 39.19 -54.05 57.24
CA LEU A 10 38.22 -53.02 56.81
C LEU A 10 36.97 -52.74 57.68
N ARG A 11 36.89 -51.52 58.21
CA ARG A 11 35.94 -50.49 57.74
C ARG A 11 36.19 -49.14 58.44
N GLN A 12 36.54 -48.14 57.63
CA GLN A 12 36.53 -46.73 58.01
C GLN A 12 35.11 -46.17 58.00
N GLY A 13 34.86 -45.14 58.81
CA GLY A 13 33.66 -44.33 58.71
C GLY A 13 33.49 -43.30 59.82
N LYS A 14 34.40 -42.34 59.93
CA LYS A 14 34.27 -41.13 60.77
C LYS A 14 33.16 -40.23 60.21
N PRO A 15 32.19 -39.73 61.01
CA PRO A 15 31.24 -38.73 60.53
C PRO A 15 31.91 -37.34 60.54
N ASN A 16 32.33 -36.87 59.38
CA ASN A 16 32.79 -35.49 59.19
C ASN A 16 31.60 -34.54 59.10
N LYS A 17 31.54 -33.61 60.06
CA LYS A 17 30.70 -32.40 60.05
C LYS A 17 31.04 -31.59 58.80
N ARG A 18 30.05 -31.28 57.95
CA ARG A 18 30.15 -30.28 56.87
C ARG A 18 29.28 -29.07 57.22
N PRO A 19 29.71 -27.85 56.85
CA PRO A 19 29.08 -26.60 57.29
C PRO A 19 27.79 -26.30 56.51
N ILE A 20 26.82 -25.77 57.24
CA ILE A 20 25.50 -25.32 56.79
C ILE A 20 25.68 -23.99 56.07
N TRP A 21 25.91 -23.97 54.76
CA TRP A 21 25.60 -22.83 53.87
C TRP A 21 25.57 -23.37 52.45
N ASN A 22 24.37 -23.70 51.93
CA ASN A 22 24.00 -23.71 50.51
C ASN A 22 22.58 -24.30 50.35
N LEU A 23 21.59 -23.56 50.81
CA LEU A 23 20.20 -23.73 50.40
C LEU A 23 19.63 -22.33 50.13
N ILE A 24 20.17 -21.70 49.08
CA ILE A 24 19.44 -20.64 48.38
C ILE A 24 18.41 -21.39 47.53
N PRO A 25 17.09 -21.17 47.72
CA PRO A 25 16.11 -21.79 46.84
C PRO A 25 16.28 -21.20 45.43
N CYS A 26 16.81 -21.99 44.50
CA CYS A 26 16.79 -21.73 43.06
C CYS A 26 15.35 -21.84 42.49
N VAL A 27 14.38 -21.17 43.13
CA VAL A 27 12.97 -21.18 42.71
C VAL A 27 12.51 -19.81 42.18
N LEU A 28 13.35 -18.77 42.27
CA LEU A 28 13.01 -17.44 41.74
C LEU A 28 13.48 -17.16 40.29
N ILE A 29 14.00 -18.15 39.56
CA ILE A 29 14.42 -17.94 38.15
C ILE A 29 13.43 -18.55 37.12
N ARG A 30 12.32 -19.16 37.56
CA ARG A 30 11.26 -19.61 36.63
C ARG A 30 10.10 -18.64 36.43
N ARG A 31 10.18 -17.40 36.93
CA ARG A 31 9.11 -16.39 36.77
C ARG A 31 9.48 -15.13 35.98
N LEU A 32 10.61 -15.12 35.26
CA LEU A 32 10.96 -14.02 34.36
C LEU A 32 11.36 -14.54 32.98
N ARG A 33 10.39 -15.13 32.29
CA ARG A 33 10.40 -15.21 30.82
C ARG A 33 8.97 -15.28 30.30
N GLN A 34 8.15 -14.30 30.66
CA GLN A 34 7.06 -13.95 29.76
C GLN A 34 7.67 -13.10 28.64
N PRO A 35 7.71 -13.59 27.39
CA PRO A 35 8.06 -12.71 26.28
C PRO A 35 7.03 -11.58 26.28
N ASN A 36 7.51 -10.34 26.26
CA ASN A 36 6.73 -9.11 26.28
C ASN A 36 5.50 -9.25 25.36
N THR A 37 4.33 -9.53 25.95
CA THR A 37 3.11 -9.90 25.21
C THR A 37 2.67 -8.76 24.29
N HIS A 38 3.02 -7.54 24.69
CA HIS A 38 2.85 -6.32 23.90
C HIS A 38 3.74 -6.29 22.65
N GLN A 39 5.03 -6.67 22.77
CA GLN A 39 5.95 -6.69 21.63
C GLN A 39 5.56 -7.77 20.62
N VAL A 40 5.10 -8.94 21.10
CA VAL A 40 4.57 -10.00 20.24
C VAL A 40 3.34 -9.50 19.48
N ARG A 41 2.41 -8.83 20.16
CA ARG A 41 1.20 -8.26 19.55
C ARG A 41 1.54 -7.17 18.52
N LEU A 42 2.50 -6.29 18.80
CA LEU A 42 2.98 -5.28 17.86
C LEU A 42 3.64 -5.90 16.63
N ASN A 43 4.46 -6.94 16.82
CA ASN A 43 5.10 -7.65 15.71
C ASN A 43 4.08 -8.39 14.85
N GLU A 44 3.09 -9.06 15.45
CA GLU A 44 1.99 -9.69 14.73
C GLU A 44 1.16 -8.67 13.94
N GLN A 45 0.88 -7.51 14.54
CA GLN A 45 0.17 -6.43 13.87
C GLN A 45 0.97 -5.91 12.67
N HIS A 46 2.26 -5.63 12.86
CA HIS A 46 3.14 -5.21 11.77
C HIS A 46 3.19 -6.25 10.64
N GLN A 47 3.28 -7.54 10.96
CA GLN A 47 3.27 -8.59 9.94
C GLN A 47 1.94 -8.66 9.18
N ARG A 48 0.80 -8.49 9.86
CA ARG A 48 -0.51 -8.40 9.19
C ARG A 48 -0.59 -7.19 8.27
N ASP A 49 -0.08 -6.03 8.70
CA ASP A 49 -0.09 -4.82 7.88
C ASP A 49 0.82 -4.95 6.67
N GLN A 50 2.00 -5.57 6.82
CA GLN A 50 2.90 -5.90 5.72
C GLN A 50 2.25 -6.89 4.74
N TYR A 51 1.57 -7.91 5.25
CA TYR A 51 0.84 -8.88 4.42
C TYR A 51 -0.32 -8.22 3.66
N LYS A 52 -1.11 -7.38 4.32
CA LYS A 52 -2.16 -6.57 3.68
C LYS A 52 -1.59 -5.63 2.61
N LYS A 53 -0.45 -4.98 2.87
CA LYS A 53 0.24 -4.14 1.87
C LYS A 53 0.73 -4.97 0.67
N LYS A 54 1.25 -6.18 0.89
CA LYS A 54 1.65 -7.10 -0.20
C LYS A 54 0.45 -7.55 -1.02
N LEU A 55 -0.67 -7.92 -0.38
CA LEU A 55 -1.90 -8.27 -1.09
C LEU A 55 -2.46 -7.08 -1.89
N LYS A 56 -2.49 -5.88 -1.30
CA LYS A 56 -2.89 -4.66 -2.04
C LYS A 56 -1.92 -4.33 -3.18
N GLY A 57 -0.63 -4.53 -2.99
CA GLY A 57 0.38 -4.35 -4.04
C GLY A 57 0.24 -5.37 -5.17
N GLN A 58 -0.08 -6.62 -4.83
CA GLN A 58 -0.36 -7.69 -5.79
C GLN A 58 -1.67 -7.44 -6.54
N GLN A 59 -2.74 -7.04 -5.85
CA GLN A 59 -3.99 -6.62 -6.48
C GLN A 59 -3.81 -5.38 -7.35
N GLY A 60 -3.02 -4.39 -6.90
CA GLY A 60 -2.66 -3.23 -7.71
C GLY A 60 -1.80 -3.58 -8.94
N ALA A 61 -0.95 -4.60 -8.83
CA ALA A 61 -0.21 -5.16 -9.97
C ALA A 61 -1.09 -6.02 -10.89
N LEU A 62 -2.10 -6.70 -10.34
CA LEU A 62 -3.08 -7.47 -11.11
C LEU A 62 -4.06 -6.56 -11.83
N LEU A 63 -4.50 -5.45 -11.23
CA LEU A 63 -5.34 -4.41 -11.85
C LEU A 63 -4.57 -3.58 -12.89
N LYS A 64 -3.23 -3.67 -12.90
CA LYS A 64 -2.40 -3.23 -14.04
C LYS A 64 -2.47 -4.19 -15.24
N THR A 65 -3.32 -5.22 -15.21
CA THR A 65 -3.64 -6.01 -16.42
C THR A 65 -4.23 -5.08 -17.46
N THR A 66 -3.35 -4.71 -18.39
CA THR A 66 -3.63 -4.39 -19.78
C THR A 66 -4.99 -3.74 -19.99
N SER A 67 -5.00 -2.41 -20.03
CA SER A 67 -6.11 -1.67 -20.61
C SER A 67 -6.59 -2.37 -21.88
N SER A 68 -7.92 -2.48 -22.06
CA SER A 68 -8.54 -3.22 -23.16
C SER A 68 -7.80 -2.92 -24.48
N PRO A 69 -7.57 -3.90 -25.36
CA PRO A 69 -6.93 -3.65 -26.66
C PRO A 69 -7.55 -2.46 -27.41
N GLU A 70 -8.87 -2.29 -27.27
CA GLU A 70 -9.63 -1.15 -27.79
C GLU A 70 -9.13 0.18 -27.24
N SER A 71 -9.02 0.31 -25.90
CA SER A 71 -8.48 1.52 -25.27
C SER A 71 -7.08 1.90 -25.76
N ARG A 72 -6.24 0.92 -26.09
CA ARG A 72 -4.88 1.19 -26.62
C ARG A 72 -4.96 1.78 -28.02
N HIS A 73 -5.84 1.25 -28.85
CA HIS A 73 -6.06 1.76 -30.20
C HIS A 73 -6.63 3.18 -30.16
N GLU A 74 -7.66 3.43 -29.36
CA GLU A 74 -8.28 4.75 -29.21
C GLU A 74 -7.26 5.81 -28.73
N ARG A 75 -6.43 5.48 -27.74
CA ARG A 75 -5.35 6.39 -27.28
C ARG A 75 -4.32 6.67 -28.38
N SER A 76 -3.99 5.66 -29.19
CA SER A 76 -3.05 5.81 -30.31
C SER A 76 -3.62 6.73 -31.40
N LEU A 77 -4.92 6.64 -31.67
CA LEU A 77 -5.61 7.56 -32.58
C LEU A 77 -5.53 9.00 -32.08
N ILE A 78 -5.88 9.25 -30.81
CA ILE A 78 -5.80 10.60 -30.23
C ILE A 78 -4.39 11.19 -30.33
N GLN A 79 -3.34 10.39 -30.11
CA GLN A 79 -1.96 10.88 -30.22
C GLN A 79 -1.58 11.34 -31.62
N LYS A 80 -2.21 10.78 -32.66
CA LYS A 80 -1.97 11.14 -34.06
C LYS A 80 -2.78 12.35 -34.52
N MET A 81 -3.84 12.72 -33.81
CA MET A 81 -4.66 13.88 -34.15
C MET A 81 -3.85 15.17 -34.03
N GLU A 82 -3.98 16.06 -35.00
CA GLU A 82 -3.22 17.33 -35.04
C GLU A 82 -4.06 18.51 -34.55
N SER A 83 -5.38 18.36 -34.48
CA SER A 83 -6.31 19.41 -34.06
C SER A 83 -7.02 19.06 -32.76
N ASP A 84 -7.11 20.02 -31.86
CA ASP A 84 -7.94 19.92 -30.66
C ASP A 84 -9.42 19.74 -30.99
N LYS A 85 -9.91 20.32 -32.10
CA LYS A 85 -11.30 20.16 -32.55
C LYS A 85 -11.61 18.71 -32.91
N GLU A 86 -10.67 18.05 -33.60
CA GLU A 86 -10.77 16.64 -33.98
C GLU A 86 -10.84 15.77 -32.72
N ILE A 87 -9.96 16.03 -31.75
CA ILE A 87 -9.95 15.33 -30.46
C ILE A 87 -11.28 15.51 -29.73
N ILE A 88 -11.78 16.75 -29.62
CA ILE A 88 -13.04 17.04 -28.94
C ILE A 88 -14.23 16.36 -29.64
N GLN A 89 -14.26 16.37 -30.97
CA GLN A 89 -15.33 15.72 -31.72
C GLN A 89 -15.30 14.21 -31.52
N TYR A 90 -14.12 13.60 -31.64
CA TYR A 90 -13.93 12.17 -31.41
C TYR A 90 -14.37 11.75 -30.01
N LEU A 91 -14.00 12.51 -28.97
CA LEU A 91 -14.41 12.23 -27.60
C LEU A 91 -15.91 12.36 -27.38
N LYS A 92 -16.62 13.22 -28.12
CA LYS A 92 -18.08 13.30 -28.04
C LYS A 92 -18.74 12.06 -28.63
N GLU A 93 -18.28 11.64 -29.80
CA GLU A 93 -18.84 10.51 -30.56
C GLU A 93 -18.46 9.14 -29.98
N SER A 94 -17.30 9.02 -29.32
CA SER A 94 -16.84 7.76 -28.75
C SER A 94 -17.80 7.27 -27.65
N SER A 95 -18.10 5.96 -27.64
CA SER A 95 -18.85 5.30 -26.57
C SER A 95 -17.97 4.88 -25.39
N SER A 96 -16.66 5.18 -25.44
CA SER A 96 -15.69 4.74 -24.45
C SER A 96 -15.92 5.42 -23.10
N GLN A 97 -16.06 4.58 -22.07
CA GLN A 97 -16.09 4.98 -20.66
C GLN A 97 -14.70 4.92 -20.00
N ASP A 98 -13.66 4.56 -20.77
CA ASP A 98 -12.31 4.43 -20.24
C ASP A 98 -11.69 5.82 -20.00
N THR A 99 -11.48 6.15 -18.73
CA THR A 99 -10.85 7.39 -18.23
C THR A 99 -9.49 7.67 -18.84
N SER A 100 -8.75 6.62 -19.19
CA SER A 100 -7.44 6.74 -19.80
C SER A 100 -7.45 7.33 -21.21
N LEU A 101 -8.57 7.20 -21.94
CA LEU A 101 -8.77 7.82 -23.25
C LEU A 101 -8.80 9.33 -23.10
N TYR A 102 -9.61 9.80 -22.15
CA TYR A 102 -9.73 11.22 -21.81
C TYR A 102 -8.42 11.77 -21.23
N ALA A 103 -7.69 10.97 -20.44
CA ALA A 103 -6.36 11.35 -19.97
C ALA A 103 -5.38 11.56 -21.15
N ALA A 104 -5.36 10.65 -22.12
CA ALA A 104 -4.56 10.80 -23.33
C ALA A 104 -4.94 12.06 -24.12
N ALA A 105 -6.23 12.39 -24.19
CA ALA A 105 -6.71 13.62 -24.81
C ALA A 105 -6.25 14.88 -24.08
N VAL A 106 -6.31 14.91 -22.74
CA VAL A 106 -5.80 16.04 -21.94
C VAL A 106 -4.32 16.28 -22.23
N LYS A 107 -3.52 15.21 -22.21
CA LYS A 107 -2.10 15.27 -22.54
C LYS A 107 -1.89 15.82 -23.95
N LYS A 108 -2.60 15.29 -24.95
CA LYS A 108 -2.45 15.72 -26.35
C LYS A 108 -2.89 17.17 -26.56
N CYS A 109 -4.02 17.61 -25.99
CA CYS A 109 -4.44 19.01 -26.04
C CYS A 109 -3.44 19.95 -25.38
N SER A 110 -2.76 19.49 -24.31
CA SER A 110 -1.66 20.24 -23.73
C SER A 110 -0.46 20.34 -24.67
N GLU A 111 -0.06 19.25 -25.32
CA GLU A 111 1.03 19.26 -26.32
C GLU A 111 0.72 20.19 -27.50
N LEU A 112 -0.55 20.24 -27.93
CA LEU A 112 -1.06 21.14 -28.97
C LEU A 112 -1.24 22.60 -28.51
N LYS A 113 -0.93 22.91 -27.24
CA LYS A 113 -1.09 24.25 -26.65
C LYS A 113 -2.53 24.78 -26.66
N CYS A 114 -3.50 23.89 -26.44
CA CYS A 114 -4.93 24.19 -26.44
C CYS A 114 -5.55 23.99 -25.04
N PRO A 115 -5.23 24.83 -24.03
CA PRO A 115 -5.71 24.63 -22.66
C PRO A 115 -7.23 24.74 -22.52
N ASN A 116 -7.91 25.51 -23.38
CA ASN A 116 -9.38 25.60 -23.36
C ASN A 116 -10.04 24.25 -23.70
N SER A 117 -9.37 23.43 -24.50
CA SER A 117 -9.88 22.10 -24.86
C SER A 117 -9.75 21.11 -23.71
N ILE A 118 -8.80 21.30 -22.80
CA ILE A 118 -8.75 20.55 -21.52
C ILE A 118 -10.04 20.78 -20.72
N ILE A 119 -10.52 22.02 -20.64
CA ILE A 119 -11.78 22.35 -19.94
C ILE A 119 -12.97 21.65 -20.60
N ARG A 120 -13.02 21.63 -21.94
CA ARG A 120 -14.06 20.92 -22.69
C ARG A 120 -14.03 19.41 -22.47
N ILE A 121 -12.84 18.81 -22.34
CA ILE A 121 -12.71 17.38 -22.04
C ILE A 121 -13.36 17.08 -20.68
N ILE A 122 -13.14 17.91 -19.67
CA ILE A 122 -13.74 17.72 -18.34
C ILE A 122 -15.27 17.75 -18.42
N GLN A 123 -15.82 18.71 -19.16
CA GLN A 123 -17.26 18.80 -19.41
C GLN A 123 -17.79 17.55 -20.11
N ILE A 124 -17.05 16.98 -21.07
CA ILE A 124 -17.46 15.74 -21.73
C ILE A 124 -17.49 14.57 -20.73
N VAL A 125 -16.46 14.43 -19.89
CA VAL A 125 -16.38 13.37 -18.87
C VAL A 125 -17.56 13.47 -17.90
N GLN A 126 -17.87 14.69 -17.42
CA GLN A 126 -19.01 14.96 -16.53
C GLN A 126 -20.34 14.66 -17.21
N ASN A 127 -20.56 15.14 -18.45
CA ASN A 127 -21.80 14.92 -19.20
C ASN A 127 -22.04 13.45 -19.53
N LYS A 128 -20.97 12.66 -19.68
CA LYS A 128 -21.06 11.21 -19.88
C LYS A 128 -21.19 10.43 -18.57
N HIS A 129 -21.24 11.11 -17.43
CA HIS A 129 -21.28 10.51 -16.09
C HIS A 129 -20.16 9.48 -15.87
N ILE A 130 -18.98 9.73 -16.46
CA ILE A 130 -17.82 8.87 -16.30
C ILE A 130 -17.17 9.23 -14.96
N HIS A 131 -17.05 8.24 -14.08
CA HIS A 131 -16.38 8.42 -12.79
C HIS A 131 -14.87 8.48 -13.02
N PRO A 132 -14.21 9.64 -12.86
CA PRO A 132 -12.80 9.75 -13.18
C PRO A 132 -11.96 9.03 -12.13
N ASP A 133 -10.88 8.40 -12.57
CA ASP A 133 -9.94 7.71 -11.68
C ASP A 133 -8.83 8.66 -11.19
N ILE A 134 -8.04 8.18 -10.24
CA ILE A 134 -6.91 8.93 -9.69
C ILE A 134 -5.86 9.29 -10.75
N ILE A 135 -5.73 8.49 -11.81
CA ILE A 135 -4.76 8.71 -12.88
C ILE A 135 -5.20 9.91 -13.72
N PHE A 136 -6.48 9.96 -14.10
CA PHE A 136 -7.09 11.06 -14.82
C PHE A 136 -6.98 12.36 -14.03
N TYR A 137 -7.38 12.36 -12.75
CA TYR A 137 -7.29 13.57 -11.92
C TYR A 137 -5.85 14.08 -11.76
N ASN A 138 -4.90 13.20 -11.47
CA ASN A 138 -3.49 13.59 -11.40
C ASN A 138 -3.00 14.21 -12.71
N MET A 139 -3.36 13.61 -13.84
CA MET A 139 -3.00 14.13 -15.15
C MET A 139 -3.65 15.48 -15.44
N LEU A 140 -4.92 15.62 -15.10
CA LEU A 140 -5.68 16.86 -15.27
C LEU A 140 -5.05 17.99 -14.46
N LEU A 141 -4.83 17.78 -13.16
CA LEU A 141 -4.26 18.79 -12.26
C LEU A 141 -2.86 19.21 -12.70
N HIS A 142 -2.03 18.27 -13.15
CA HIS A 142 -0.70 18.55 -13.68
C HIS A 142 -0.75 19.47 -14.91
N HIS A 143 -1.61 19.18 -15.88
CA HIS A 143 -1.69 19.99 -17.10
C HIS A 143 -2.38 21.34 -16.86
N LEU A 144 -3.34 21.42 -15.93
CA LEU A 144 -3.89 22.72 -15.51
C LEU A 144 -2.82 23.62 -14.88
N CYS A 145 -1.92 23.03 -14.08
CA CYS A 145 -0.77 23.73 -13.51
C CYS A 145 0.18 24.26 -14.61
N ILE A 146 0.53 23.44 -15.61
CA ILE A 146 1.39 23.85 -16.74
C ILE A 146 0.85 25.06 -17.50
N TRP A 147 -0.47 25.20 -17.57
CA TRP A 147 -1.14 26.28 -18.29
C TRP A 147 -1.62 27.43 -17.39
N ASP A 148 -1.08 27.53 -16.18
CA ASP A 148 -1.39 28.55 -15.18
C ASP A 148 -2.89 28.67 -14.85
N LYS A 149 -3.62 27.54 -14.93
CA LYS A 149 -5.05 27.45 -14.59
C LYS A 149 -5.26 27.08 -13.13
N PHE A 150 -4.57 27.77 -12.21
CA PHE A 150 -4.55 27.44 -10.79
C PHE A 150 -5.92 27.48 -10.11
N ASP A 151 -6.76 28.46 -10.43
CA ASP A 151 -8.11 28.55 -9.87
C ASP A 151 -8.95 27.33 -10.24
N LEU A 152 -8.83 26.90 -11.49
CA LEU A 152 -9.53 25.73 -12.01
C LEU A 152 -8.95 24.44 -11.45
N GLN A 153 -7.63 24.36 -11.30
CA GLN A 153 -6.95 23.25 -10.64
C GLN A 153 -7.43 23.10 -9.19
N LYS A 154 -7.49 24.20 -8.43
CA LYS A 154 -7.97 24.21 -7.05
C LYS A 154 -9.42 23.76 -6.97
N HIS A 155 -10.28 24.28 -7.86
CA HIS A 155 -11.69 23.89 -7.93
C HIS A 155 -11.84 22.37 -8.13
N TYR A 156 -11.19 21.79 -9.14
CA TYR A 156 -11.32 20.36 -9.41
C TYR A 156 -10.63 19.47 -8.35
N PHE A 157 -9.55 19.94 -7.75
CA PHE A 157 -8.94 19.25 -6.61
C PHE A 157 -9.92 19.17 -5.44
N GLN A 158 -10.59 20.29 -5.11
CA GLN A 158 -11.56 20.32 -4.03
C GLN A 158 -12.76 19.43 -4.33
N GLN A 159 -13.35 19.52 -5.54
CA GLN A 159 -14.45 18.64 -5.94
C GLN A 159 -14.09 17.16 -5.79
N TRP A 160 -12.93 16.75 -6.31
CA TRP A 160 -12.51 15.35 -6.20
C TRP A 160 -12.25 14.93 -4.76
N PHE A 161 -11.62 15.80 -3.95
CA PHE A 161 -11.30 15.48 -2.57
C PHE A 161 -12.57 15.29 -1.72
N GLU A 162 -13.57 16.15 -1.92
CA GLU A 162 -14.88 16.05 -1.27
C GLU A 162 -15.61 14.75 -1.67
N GLU A 163 -15.64 14.42 -2.97
CA GLU A 163 -16.22 13.17 -3.48
C GLU A 163 -15.57 11.91 -2.86
N GLN A 164 -14.25 11.93 -2.66
CA GLN A 164 -13.52 10.81 -2.06
C GLN A 164 -13.78 10.66 -0.56
N GLN A 165 -14.00 11.77 0.15
CA GLN A 165 -14.28 11.75 1.58
C GLN A 165 -15.66 11.14 1.86
N ASP A 166 -16.64 11.43 1.02
CA ASP A 166 -17.97 10.82 1.11
C ASP A 166 -17.91 9.30 0.86
N GLN A 167 -17.22 8.85 -0.18
CA GLN A 167 -17.07 7.41 -0.47
C GLN A 167 -16.43 6.61 0.66
N THR A 168 -15.45 7.19 1.36
CA THR A 168 -14.77 6.53 2.49
C THR A 168 -15.63 6.48 3.76
N ASN A 169 -16.50 7.46 3.98
CA ASN A 169 -17.45 7.44 5.10
C ASN A 169 -18.54 6.35 4.96
N TYR A 170 -19.01 6.08 3.73
CA TYR A 170 -20.00 5.00 3.49
C TYR A 170 -19.40 3.59 3.60
N GLN A 171 -18.08 3.42 3.47
CA GLN A 171 -17.43 2.10 3.62
C GLN A 171 -17.10 1.74 5.07
N LEU A 172 -17.29 2.66 6.01
CA LEU A 172 -16.98 2.50 7.44
C LEU A 172 -18.23 2.39 8.34
N LEU A 173 -19.43 2.45 7.77
CA LEU A 173 -20.72 2.19 8.41
C LEU A 173 -21.22 0.77 8.07
#